data_AF-A0A2M9KIG1-F1
#
_entry.id   AF-A0A2M9KIG1-F1
#
_cell.length_a   1.000
_cell.length_b   1.000
_cell.length_c   1.000
_cell.angle_alpha   90.00
_cell.angle_beta   90.00
_cell.angle_gamma   90.00
#
_symmetry.space_group_name_H-M   'P 1'
#
loop_
_entity.id
_entity.type
_entity.pdbx_description
1 polymer ?
#
loop_
_entity_poly.entity_id
_entity_poly.type
_entity_poly.pdbx_seq_one_letter_code
_entity_poly.pdbx_strand_id
1 'polypeptide(L)' 'MTTPNLTRRHAVRAAARTWWTGCEAMDRMSVEAAARACHVAGGPSLAELVAAITTDRAHRAMPARRAA' A
#
# COMPACT_ATOMS: atom_id res chain seq x y z
N MET A 1 0.91 31.64 -16.39
CA MET A 1 2.07 31.06 -15.68
C MET A 1 1.57 30.11 -14.59
N THR A 2 1.40 28.83 -14.90
CA THR A 2 1.02 27.81 -13.92
C THR A 2 2.29 27.31 -13.25
N THR A 3 2.44 27.57 -11.96
CA THR A 3 3.61 27.17 -11.17
C THR A 3 3.79 25.64 -11.25
N PRO A 4 4.86 25.13 -11.89
CA PRO A 4 5.05 23.68 -12.09
C PRO A 4 5.13 22.88 -10.77
N ASN A 5 5.44 23.57 -9.67
CA ASN A 5 5.47 23.01 -8.33
C ASN A 5 4.07 22.64 -7.80
N LEU A 6 3.03 23.41 -8.17
CA LEU A 6 1.65 23.20 -7.71
C LEU A 6 1.03 21.98 -8.39
N THR A 7 1.25 21.83 -9.70
CA THR A 7 0.87 20.65 -10.48
C THR A 7 1.57 19.38 -9.98
N ARG A 8 2.87 19.46 -9.67
CA ARG A 8 3.62 18.33 -9.08
C ARG A 8 3.07 17.93 -7.72
N ARG A 9 2.82 18.89 -6.81
CA ARG A 9 2.24 18.61 -5.49
C ARG A 9 0.86 17.97 -5.60
N HIS A 10 0.03 18.43 -6.55
CA HIS A 10 -1.29 17.85 -6.79
C HIS A 10 -1.20 16.42 -7.34
N ALA A 11 -0.29 16.17 -8.29
CA ALA A 11 -0.04 14.84 -8.82
C ALA A 11 0.44 13.86 -7.74
N VAL A 12 1.40 14.29 -6.90
CA VAL A 12 1.89 13.49 -5.76
C VAL A 12 0.76 13.19 -4.77
N ARG A 13 -0.06 14.18 -4.42
CA ARG A 13 -1.23 13.96 -3.54
C ARG A 13 -2.28 13.03 -4.15
N ALA A 14 -2.51 13.11 -5.46
CA ALA A 14 -3.42 12.21 -6.15
C ALA A 14 -2.90 10.78 -6.14
N ALA A 15 -1.62 10.57 -6.48
CA ALA A 15 -0.97 9.26 -6.44
C ALA A 15 -0.99 8.65 -5.02
N ALA A 16 -0.70 9.46 -3.99
CA ALA A 16 -0.76 9.03 -2.61
C ALA A 16 -2.17 8.61 -2.16
N ARG A 17 -3.21 9.33 -2.60
CA ARG A 17 -4.61 8.95 -2.33
C ARG A 17 -4.99 7.64 -3.02
N THR A 18 -4.65 7.49 -4.29
CA THR A 18 -4.89 6.24 -5.03
C THR A 18 -4.18 5.06 -4.38
N TRP A 19 -2.92 5.27 -3.96
CA TRP A 19 -2.16 4.27 -3.21
C TRP A 19 -2.83 3.91 -1.89
N TRP A 20 -3.24 4.90 -1.09
CA TRP A 20 -3.94 4.69 0.17
C TRP A 20 -5.25 3.92 0.00
N THR A 21 -6.09 4.33 -0.96
CA THR A 21 -7.36 3.64 -1.26
C THR A 21 -7.11 2.21 -1.74
N GLY A 22 -6.09 1.99 -2.56
CA GLY A 22 -5.69 0.63 -2.99
C GLY A 22 -5.25 -0.24 -1.80
N CYS A 23 -4.46 0.33 -0.90
CA CYS A 23 -4.03 -0.32 0.33
C CYS A 23 -5.20 -0.64 1.26
N GLU A 24 -6.13 0.30 1.46
CA GLU A 24 -7.32 0.08 2.30
C GLU A 24 -8.27 -0.96 1.70
N ALA A 25 -8.43 -0.98 0.38
CA ALA A 25 -9.18 -2.01 -0.32
C ALA A 25 -8.53 -3.38 -0.15
N MET A 26 -7.20 -3.47 -0.26
CA MET A 26 -6.45 -4.69 0.03
C MET A 26 -6.57 -5.08 1.50
N ASP A 27 -6.53 -4.15 2.44
CA ASP A 27 -6.62 -4.41 3.88
C ASP A 27 -7.99 -4.96 4.31
N ARG A 28 -9.05 -4.60 3.58
CA ARG A 28 -10.39 -5.21 3.74
C ARG A 28 -10.47 -6.66 3.24
N MET A 29 -9.50 -7.13 2.45
CA MET A 29 -9.41 -8.53 2.02
C MET A 29 -8.68 -9.39 3.06
N SER A 30 -8.95 -10.70 3.05
CA SER A 30 -8.08 -11.65 3.77
C SER A 30 -6.66 -11.60 3.19
N VAL A 31 -5.67 -11.88 4.02
CA VAL A 31 -4.25 -11.87 3.61
C VAL A 31 -4.02 -12.82 2.43
N GLU A 32 -4.68 -13.98 2.42
CA GLU A 32 -4.60 -14.96 1.33
C GLU A 32 -5.20 -14.44 0.02
N ALA A 33 -6.33 -13.73 0.08
CA ALA A 33 -6.95 -13.14 -1.10
C ALA A 33 -6.08 -12.01 -1.68
N ALA A 34 -5.49 -11.17 -0.82
CA ALA A 34 -4.54 -10.15 -1.22
C ALA A 34 -3.27 -10.77 -1.83
N ALA A 35 -2.72 -11.83 -1.24
CA ALA A 35 -1.55 -12.54 -1.78
C ALA A 35 -1.84 -13.15 -3.17
N ARG A 36 -3.02 -13.73 -3.39
CA ARG A 36 -3.44 -14.23 -4.71
C ARG A 36 -3.59 -13.10 -5.72
N ALA A 37 -4.14 -11.95 -5.32
CA ALA A 37 -4.27 -10.78 -6.18
C ALA A 37 -2.91 -10.19 -6.59
N CYS A 38 -1.90 -10.29 -5.72
CA CYS A 38 -0.53 -9.84 -5.99
C CYS A 38 0.36 -10.89 -6.68
N HIS A 39 -0.10 -12.13 -6.82
CA HIS A 39 0.73 -13.19 -7.37
C HIS A 39 0.91 -13.04 -8.88
N VAL A 40 2.17 -13.05 -9.32
CA VAL A 40 2.56 -13.04 -10.74
C VAL A 40 3.53 -14.19 -11.00
N ALA A 41 3.44 -14.78 -12.19
CA ALA A 41 4.35 -15.86 -12.61
C ALA A 41 5.81 -15.35 -12.64
N GLY A 42 6.73 -16.10 -12.04
CA GLY A 42 8.14 -15.71 -11.88
C GLY A 42 8.40 -14.72 -10.74
N GLY A 43 7.37 -14.33 -9.98
CA GLY A 43 7.50 -13.53 -8.76
C GLY A 43 7.63 -14.37 -7.49
N PRO A 44 7.49 -13.72 -6.32
CA PRO A 44 7.49 -14.41 -5.03
C PRO A 44 6.37 -15.44 -4.94
N SER A 45 6.62 -16.50 -4.17
CA SER A 45 5.61 -17.51 -3.85
C SER A 45 4.46 -16.91 -3.04
N LEU A 46 3.30 -17.58 -3.06
CA LEU A 46 2.15 -17.17 -2.25
C LEU A 46 2.48 -17.10 -0.76
N ALA A 47 3.33 -17.99 -0.24
CA ALA A 47 3.73 -17.98 1.16
C ALA A 47 4.55 -16.73 1.51
N GLU A 48 5.48 -16.33 0.64
CA GLU A 48 6.26 -15.10 0.80
C GLU A 48 5.36 -13.86 0.75
N LEU A 49 4.39 -13.82 -0.16
CA LEU A 49 3.41 -12.73 -0.25
C LEU A 49 2.54 -12.65 1.00
N VAL A 50 2.06 -13.78 1.53
CA VAL A 50 1.29 -13.83 2.78
C VAL A 50 2.12 -13.29 3.95
N ALA A 51 3.38 -13.71 4.08
CA ALA A 51 4.27 -13.23 5.14
C ALA A 51 4.55 -11.72 5.02
N ALA A 52 4.80 -11.23 3.80
CA ALA A 52 5.04 -9.82 3.54
C ALA A 52 3.82 -8.95 3.86
N ILE A 53 2.63 -9.34 3.39
CA ILE A 53 1.37 -8.62 3.64
C ILE A 53 1.03 -8.63 5.14
N THR A 54 1.24 -9.75 5.82
CA THR A 54 1.03 -9.85 7.27
C THR A 54 1.96 -8.89 8.03
N THR A 55 3.23 -8.85 7.64
CA THR A 55 4.24 -7.97 8.24
C THR A 55 3.91 -6.49 7.99
N ASP A 56 3.57 -6.13 6.76
CA ASP A 56 3.16 -4.77 6.38
C ASP A 56 1.90 -4.32 7.15
N ARG A 57 0.87 -5.16 7.23
CA ARG A 57 -0.32 -4.87 8.05
C ARG A 57 0.02 -4.72 9.53
N ALA A 58 0.90 -5.57 10.07
CA ALA A 58 1.36 -5.44 11.44
C ALA A 58 2.08 -4.09 11.66
N HIS A 59 2.96 -3.69 10.74
CA HIS A 59 3.64 -2.38 10.80
C HIS A 59 2.67 -1.20 10.74
N ARG A 60 1.60 -1.28 9.94
CA ARG A 60 0.58 -0.22 9.84
C ARG A 60 -0.39 -0.21 11.02
N ALA A 61 -0.70 -1.37 11.57
CA ALA A 61 -1.53 -1.52 12.75
C ALA A 61 -0.80 -1.04 14.02
N MET A 62 0.52 -1.07 14.04
CA MET A 62 1.29 -0.38 15.06
C MET A 62 1.06 1.13 14.90
N PRO A 63 0.37 1.80 15.85
CA PRO A 63 0.22 3.23 15.77
C PRO A 63 1.61 3.82 15.69
N ALA A 64 1.88 4.63 14.67
CA ALA A 64 3.06 5.46 14.63
C ALA A 64 3.14 6.10 16.01
N ARG A 65 4.14 5.69 16.81
CA ARG A 65 4.39 6.28 18.13
C ARG A 65 4.51 7.76 17.83
N ARG A 66 3.44 8.46 18.19
CA ARG A 66 3.21 9.88 18.04
C ARG A 66 4.55 10.55 18.28
N ALA A 67 5.09 11.19 17.24
CA ALA A 67 6.19 12.12 17.41
C ALA A 67 5.71 13.10 18.50
N ALA A 68 6.28 12.92 19.69
CA ALA A 68 6.07 13.77 20.86
C ALA A 68 7.04 14.94 20.76
#